data_AF-A0A099Y2M0-F1
#
_entry.id   AF-A0A099Y2M0-F1
#
_cell.length_a   1.000
_cell.length_b   1.000
_cell.length_c   1.000
_cell.angle_alpha   90.00
_cell.angle_beta   90.00
_cell.angle_gamma   90.00
#
_symmetry.space_group_name_H-M   'P 1'
#
loop_
_entity.id
_entity.type
_entity.pdbx_description
1 polymer ?
#
loop_
_entity_poly.entity_id
_entity_poly.type
_entity_poly.pdbx_seq_one_letter_code
_entity_poly.pdbx_strand_id
1 'polypeptide(L)'
;MKNTIKNIGLFAIVAVFFASCEDDNDNTGASLLNYSPATVTLSSTSNTVFDESAIDADDESTYVVTITATLPSPQPVNAVIDLVQSGGTASASDFSAGTITIPAGSLTASADVEIMQTGDIEGTETLDITGKARANFNITPYTFSASIENDYINDHLEFSTTWSGSYTYELSTGTAENTVDFCGVDIDVLAYELATGNYYDLGGTGSCTETGSMGELPDGDYYVLLYIYGNPYATLGQTEIVPVSISYSQEHFDTSGSFVSEAVTLATPEQELLAVAQITKSGYNFTVTPL
;
A
#
# COMPACT_ATOMS: atom_id res chain seq x y z
N MET A 1 52.90 -14.51 -76.26
CA MET A 1 52.04 -15.33 -75.35
C MET A 1 51.91 -14.77 -73.91
N LYS A 2 52.35 -13.54 -73.61
CA LYS A 2 52.26 -12.97 -72.24
C LYS A 2 51.06 -12.04 -72.01
N ASN A 3 50.48 -11.49 -73.09
CA ASN A 3 49.34 -10.55 -73.02
C ASN A 3 47.97 -11.23 -73.18
N THR A 4 47.92 -12.44 -73.76
CA THR A 4 46.67 -13.20 -73.93
C THR A 4 46.21 -13.87 -72.63
N ILE A 5 47.16 -14.23 -71.74
CA ILE A 5 46.88 -14.84 -70.43
C ILE A 5 46.32 -13.81 -69.44
N LYS A 6 46.72 -12.53 -69.53
CA LYS A 6 46.18 -11.46 -68.68
C LYS A 6 44.70 -11.16 -68.98
N ASN A 7 44.28 -11.26 -70.24
CA ASN A 7 42.90 -10.98 -70.62
C ASN A 7 41.96 -12.15 -70.27
N ILE A 8 42.44 -13.40 -70.28
CA ILE A 8 41.66 -14.57 -69.86
C ILE A 8 41.50 -14.59 -68.32
N GLY A 9 42.53 -14.21 -67.56
CA GLY A 9 42.45 -14.09 -66.11
C GLY A 9 41.50 -12.98 -65.63
N LEU A 10 41.44 -11.85 -66.36
CA LEU A 10 40.54 -10.74 -66.02
C LEU A 10 39.07 -11.06 -66.35
N PHE A 11 38.81 -11.79 -67.45
CA PHE A 11 37.45 -12.23 -67.80
C PHE A 11 36.90 -13.28 -66.83
N ALA A 12 37.76 -14.18 -66.32
CA ALA A 12 37.35 -15.17 -65.32
C ALA A 12 37.02 -14.54 -63.95
N ILE A 13 37.69 -13.45 -63.56
CA ILE A 13 37.42 -12.77 -62.28
C ILE A 13 36.13 -11.94 -62.36
N VAL A 14 35.86 -11.26 -63.49
CA VAL A 14 34.63 -10.47 -63.67
C VAL A 14 33.39 -11.37 -63.78
N ALA A 15 33.50 -12.54 -64.41
CA ALA A 15 32.39 -13.51 -64.45
C ALA A 15 32.01 -14.07 -63.07
N VAL A 16 32.98 -14.21 -62.15
CA VAL A 16 32.73 -14.64 -60.77
C VAL A 16 32.04 -13.54 -59.93
N PHE A 17 32.26 -12.26 -60.24
CA PHE A 17 31.58 -11.14 -59.55
C PHE A 17 30.14 -10.91 -60.01
N PHE A 18 29.76 -11.30 -61.23
CA PHE A 18 28.37 -11.19 -61.71
C PHE A 18 27.54 -12.47 -61.47
N ALA A 19 28.18 -13.62 -61.26
CA ALA A 19 27.49 -14.87 -60.89
C ALA A 19 27.23 -15.00 -59.38
N SER A 20 27.69 -14.06 -58.54
CA SER A 20 27.49 -14.12 -57.09
C SER A 20 26.34 -13.25 -56.56
N CYS A 21 25.51 -12.66 -57.44
CA CYS A 21 24.37 -11.83 -57.05
C CYS A 21 23.11 -12.11 -57.89
N GLU A 22 22.99 -13.30 -58.47
CA GLU A 22 21.77 -13.71 -59.16
C GLU A 22 21.52 -15.20 -58.93
N ASP A 23 21.56 -15.61 -57.67
CA ASP A 23 20.93 -16.83 -57.21
C ASP A 23 20.46 -16.54 -55.79
N ASP A 24 19.12 -16.45 -55.63
CA ASP A 24 18.45 -16.74 -54.36
C ASP A 24 18.92 -18.13 -53.93
N ASN A 25 20.03 -18.15 -53.19
CA ASN A 25 20.68 -19.37 -52.76
C ASN A 25 19.95 -19.91 -51.53
N ASP A 26 18.68 -20.28 -51.76
CA ASP A 26 17.72 -20.83 -50.81
C ASP A 26 17.95 -22.34 -50.60
N ASN A 27 19.20 -22.71 -50.32
CA ASN A 27 19.63 -24.10 -50.12
C ASN A 27 20.16 -24.36 -48.70
N THR A 28 19.90 -23.46 -47.75
CA THR A 28 20.20 -23.72 -46.33
C THR A 28 19.11 -24.52 -45.64
N GLY A 29 17.91 -24.67 -46.23
CA GLY A 29 16.74 -25.22 -45.53
C GLY A 29 16.36 -24.45 -44.27
N ALA A 30 17.08 -23.36 -43.97
CA ALA A 30 16.80 -22.45 -42.88
C ALA A 30 15.81 -21.47 -43.45
N SER A 31 14.54 -21.76 -43.18
CA SER A 31 13.39 -20.94 -43.50
C SER A 31 13.74 -19.47 -43.38
N LEU A 32 13.67 -18.73 -44.49
CA LEU A 32 13.23 -17.35 -44.41
C LEU A 32 11.91 -17.42 -43.65
N LEU A 33 11.92 -17.07 -42.35
CA LEU A 33 10.71 -16.96 -41.54
C LEU A 33 9.88 -15.88 -42.21
N ASN A 34 8.96 -16.31 -43.08
CA ASN A 34 7.99 -15.43 -43.70
C ASN A 34 7.05 -14.99 -42.59
N TYR A 35 7.42 -13.88 -41.95
CA TYR A 35 6.86 -13.44 -40.70
C TYR A 35 5.79 -12.40 -41.01
N SER A 36 4.53 -12.78 -40.84
CA SER A 36 3.40 -11.86 -40.73
C SER A 36 3.03 -11.73 -39.25
N PRO A 37 2.91 -10.51 -38.69
CA PRO A 37 2.52 -10.36 -37.30
C PRO A 37 1.16 -11.01 -37.03
N ALA A 38 1.14 -11.94 -36.08
CA ALA A 38 -0.11 -12.48 -35.58
C ALA A 38 -0.85 -11.40 -34.79
N THR A 39 -2.18 -11.43 -34.85
CA THR A 39 -3.02 -10.50 -34.10
C THR A 39 -3.47 -11.18 -32.80
N VAL A 40 -3.25 -10.49 -31.69
CA VAL A 40 -3.70 -10.85 -30.35
C VAL A 40 -5.02 -10.14 -30.09
N THR A 41 -6.00 -10.87 -29.56
CA THR A 41 -7.25 -10.30 -29.05
C THR A 41 -7.21 -10.30 -27.53
N LEU A 42 -7.66 -9.20 -26.91
CA LEU A 42 -7.76 -9.06 -25.47
C LEU A 42 -9.23 -9.11 -25.05
N SER A 43 -9.48 -9.62 -23.85
CA SER A 43 -10.81 -9.67 -23.23
C SER A 43 -10.69 -9.72 -21.71
N SER A 44 -11.68 -9.15 -21.03
CA SER A 44 -11.89 -9.26 -19.58
C SER A 44 -13.38 -9.49 -19.32
N THR A 45 -13.68 -10.22 -18.25
CA THR A 45 -15.04 -10.37 -17.69
C THR A 45 -15.11 -9.85 -16.25
N SER A 46 -14.06 -9.17 -15.80
CA SER A 46 -13.94 -8.63 -14.45
C SER A 46 -14.91 -7.46 -14.25
N ASN A 47 -15.13 -7.09 -12.98
CA ASN A 47 -15.94 -5.93 -12.63
C ASN A 47 -15.39 -4.65 -13.27
N THR A 48 -16.25 -3.67 -13.52
CA THR A 48 -15.88 -2.36 -14.09
C THR A 48 -16.17 -1.21 -13.12
N VAL A 49 -16.59 -1.54 -11.90
CA VAL A 49 -16.82 -0.59 -10.82
C VAL A 49 -16.18 -1.20 -9.59
N PHE A 50 -15.28 -0.43 -8.98
CA PHE A 50 -14.51 -0.82 -7.81
C PHE A 50 -14.80 0.20 -6.72
N ASP A 51 -15.19 -0.28 -5.54
CA ASP A 51 -15.36 0.54 -4.34
C ASP A 51 -14.08 0.41 -3.52
N GLU A 52 -13.25 1.46 -3.51
CA GLU A 52 -11.93 1.45 -2.88
C GLU A 52 -12.04 1.26 -1.36
N SER A 53 -13.03 1.89 -0.74
CA SER A 53 -13.35 1.74 0.69
C SER A 53 -13.78 0.33 1.08
N ALA A 54 -14.22 -0.48 0.12
CA ALA A 54 -14.69 -1.84 0.32
C ALA A 54 -13.77 -2.91 -0.29
N ILE A 55 -12.53 -2.55 -0.63
CA ILE A 55 -11.53 -3.53 -1.06
C ILE A 55 -11.28 -4.54 0.08
N ASP A 56 -11.41 -5.82 -0.24
CA ASP A 56 -11.14 -6.95 0.65
C ASP A 56 -9.97 -7.77 0.11
N ALA A 57 -8.88 -7.84 0.85
CA ALA A 57 -7.68 -8.59 0.46
C ALA A 57 -7.93 -10.12 0.36
N ASP A 58 -9.01 -10.63 0.95
CA ASP A 58 -9.42 -12.03 0.84
C ASP A 58 -10.40 -12.28 -0.32
N ASP A 59 -10.86 -11.24 -1.02
CA ASP A 59 -11.73 -11.33 -2.21
C ASP A 59 -11.18 -10.51 -3.39
N GLU A 60 -10.37 -11.17 -4.22
CA GLU A 60 -9.81 -10.60 -5.45
C GLU A 60 -10.85 -9.95 -6.37
N SER A 61 -12.13 -10.33 -6.31
CA SER A 61 -13.16 -9.74 -7.18
C SER A 61 -13.47 -8.27 -6.85
N THR A 62 -13.05 -7.79 -5.68
CA THR A 62 -13.22 -6.39 -5.26
C THR A 62 -12.10 -5.47 -5.74
N TYR A 63 -11.00 -6.00 -6.29
CA TYR A 63 -9.85 -5.15 -6.68
C TYR A 63 -9.03 -5.67 -7.88
N VAL A 64 -9.23 -6.90 -8.33
CA VAL A 64 -8.44 -7.51 -9.43
C VAL A 64 -9.24 -7.53 -10.73
N VAL A 65 -8.62 -7.03 -11.79
CA VAL A 65 -9.08 -7.16 -13.17
C VAL A 65 -8.15 -8.09 -13.93
N THR A 66 -8.62 -9.29 -14.26
CA THR A 66 -7.87 -10.21 -15.12
C THR A 66 -8.12 -9.93 -16.59
N ILE A 67 -7.07 -9.56 -17.32
CA ILE A 67 -7.12 -9.38 -18.79
C ILE A 67 -6.46 -10.59 -19.45
N THR A 68 -7.23 -11.26 -20.32
CA THR A 68 -6.76 -12.43 -21.08
C THR A 68 -6.42 -12.05 -22.51
N ALA A 69 -5.24 -12.47 -22.97
CA ALA A 69 -4.81 -12.37 -24.34
C ALA A 69 -4.96 -13.72 -25.06
N THR A 70 -5.45 -13.70 -26.29
CA THR A 70 -5.67 -14.90 -27.12
C THR A 70 -5.08 -14.72 -28.52
N LEU A 71 -4.37 -15.75 -28.98
CA LEU A 71 -3.89 -15.90 -30.36
C LEU A 71 -4.77 -16.91 -31.11
N PRO A 72 -4.97 -16.74 -32.44
CA PRO A 72 -5.74 -17.68 -33.25
C PRO A 72 -4.99 -18.99 -33.55
N SER A 73 -3.66 -18.99 -33.41
CA SER A 73 -2.80 -20.15 -33.61
C SER A 73 -1.47 -20.01 -32.86
N PRO A 74 -0.81 -21.13 -32.47
CA PRO A 74 0.44 -21.07 -31.71
C PRO A 74 1.57 -20.41 -32.50
N GLN A 75 2.44 -19.69 -31.79
CA GLN A 75 3.52 -18.92 -32.39
C GLN A 75 4.88 -19.43 -31.91
N PRO A 76 5.95 -19.36 -32.74
CA PRO A 76 7.27 -19.89 -32.38
C PRO A 76 8.05 -19.01 -31.39
N VAL A 77 7.50 -17.86 -31.01
CA VAL A 77 8.10 -16.88 -30.09
C VAL A 77 7.05 -16.43 -29.07
N ASN A 78 7.50 -15.91 -27.93
CA ASN A 78 6.60 -15.36 -26.93
C ASN A 78 5.91 -14.10 -27.45
N ALA A 79 4.61 -13.96 -27.19
CA ALA A 79 3.92 -12.69 -27.33
C ALA A 79 3.93 -11.96 -25.97
N VAL A 80 4.50 -10.76 -25.94
CA VAL A 80 4.60 -9.93 -24.74
C VAL A 80 3.77 -8.66 -24.94
N ILE A 81 2.75 -8.49 -24.11
CA ILE A 81 1.79 -7.40 -24.16
C ILE A 81 1.84 -6.67 -22.81
N ASP A 82 2.28 -5.42 -22.82
CA ASP A 82 2.22 -4.56 -21.64
C ASP A 82 0.79 -4.04 -21.50
N LEU A 83 0.19 -4.21 -20.32
CA LEU A 83 -1.04 -3.51 -19.99
C LEU A 83 -0.65 -2.07 -19.62
N VAL A 84 -1.26 -1.11 -20.29
CA VAL A 84 -0.93 0.31 -20.12
C VAL A 84 -2.20 1.12 -20.01
N GLN A 85 -2.17 2.11 -19.13
CA GLN A 85 -3.22 3.12 -19.09
C GLN A 85 -3.20 3.92 -20.38
N SER A 86 -4.38 4.08 -20.96
CA SER A 86 -4.64 4.80 -22.22
C SER A 86 -5.48 6.05 -22.01
N GLY A 87 -6.12 6.18 -20.86
CA GLY A 87 -7.00 7.27 -20.48
C GLY A 87 -7.55 7.10 -19.06
N GLY A 88 -8.49 7.96 -18.71
CA GLY A 88 -9.06 8.05 -17.38
C GLY A 88 -8.50 9.20 -16.55
N THR A 89 -8.95 9.29 -15.31
CA THR A 89 -8.50 10.27 -14.31
C THR A 89 -7.63 9.65 -13.22
N ALA A 90 -7.70 8.33 -13.05
CA ALA A 90 -6.87 7.60 -12.10
C ALA A 90 -5.38 7.88 -12.35
N SER A 91 -4.65 8.05 -11.27
CA SER A 91 -3.22 8.29 -11.24
C SER A 91 -2.45 6.97 -11.10
N ALA A 92 -1.14 7.06 -10.85
CA ALA A 92 -0.28 5.86 -10.74
C ALA A 92 -0.30 5.23 -9.33
N SER A 93 -0.91 5.87 -8.33
CA SER A 93 -1.13 5.29 -7.00
C SER A 93 -2.30 4.30 -7.01
N ASP A 94 -3.28 4.51 -7.88
CA ASP A 94 -4.62 3.92 -7.74
C ASP A 94 -4.73 2.55 -8.40
N PHE A 95 -3.73 2.18 -9.20
CA PHE A 95 -3.65 0.86 -9.81
C PHE A 95 -2.22 0.42 -10.12
N SER A 96 -2.05 -0.89 -10.26
CA SER A 96 -0.89 -1.49 -10.94
C SER A 96 -1.35 -2.28 -12.17
N ALA A 97 -0.52 -2.30 -13.21
CA ALA A 97 -0.82 -3.01 -14.45
C ALA A 97 0.27 -4.03 -14.80
N GLY A 98 -0.14 -5.28 -15.00
CA GLY A 98 0.74 -6.39 -15.32
C GLY A 98 1.21 -6.45 -16.77
N THR A 99 1.99 -7.48 -17.08
CA THR A 99 2.44 -7.80 -18.45
C THR A 99 1.98 -9.20 -18.81
N ILE A 100 1.21 -9.33 -19.89
CA ILE A 100 0.80 -10.64 -20.40
C ILE A 100 1.94 -11.22 -21.24
N THR A 101 2.37 -12.43 -20.90
CA THR A 101 3.32 -13.20 -21.71
C THR A 101 2.68 -14.50 -22.16
N ILE A 102 2.29 -14.60 -23.43
CA ILE A 102 1.89 -15.89 -24.04
C ILE A 102 3.18 -16.62 -24.45
N PRO A 103 3.54 -17.75 -23.82
CA PRO A 103 4.75 -18.47 -24.18
C PRO A 103 4.68 -19.04 -25.59
N ALA A 104 5.83 -19.20 -26.24
CA ALA A 104 5.91 -19.88 -27.54
C ALA A 104 5.19 -21.23 -27.50
N GLY A 105 4.41 -21.52 -28.54
CA GLY A 105 3.57 -22.72 -28.63
C GLY A 105 2.24 -22.67 -27.86
N SER A 106 2.00 -21.63 -27.06
CA SER A 106 0.71 -21.42 -26.35
C SER A 106 -0.23 -20.52 -27.14
N LEU A 107 -1.51 -20.53 -26.76
CA LEU A 107 -2.56 -19.71 -27.37
C LEU A 107 -3.02 -18.56 -26.48
N THR A 108 -2.91 -18.73 -25.16
CA THR A 108 -3.53 -17.83 -24.19
C THR A 108 -2.61 -17.59 -23.01
N ALA A 109 -2.69 -16.40 -22.45
CA ALA A 109 -2.16 -16.05 -21.13
C ALA A 109 -2.96 -14.86 -20.59
N SER A 110 -2.86 -14.60 -19.30
CA SER A 110 -3.47 -13.46 -18.64
C SER A 110 -2.45 -12.70 -17.80
N ALA A 111 -2.81 -11.49 -17.44
CA ALA A 111 -2.18 -10.70 -16.40
C ALA A 111 -3.24 -9.81 -15.77
N ASP A 112 -2.95 -9.36 -14.57
CA ASP A 112 -3.89 -8.61 -13.77
C ASP A 112 -3.61 -7.11 -13.84
N VAL A 113 -4.67 -6.35 -13.64
CA VAL A 113 -4.63 -4.95 -13.23
C VAL A 113 -5.24 -4.93 -11.83
N GLU A 114 -4.47 -4.51 -10.85
CA GLU A 114 -4.92 -4.44 -9.46
C GLU A 114 -5.27 -2.99 -9.15
N ILE A 115 -6.48 -2.74 -8.68
CA ILE A 115 -6.88 -1.47 -8.08
C ILE A 115 -6.29 -1.45 -6.67
N MET A 116 -5.69 -0.32 -6.32
CA MET A 116 -5.05 -0.14 -5.02
C MET A 116 -6.03 0.49 -4.05
N GLN A 117 -5.94 0.08 -2.80
CA GLN A 117 -6.55 0.80 -1.70
C GLN A 117 -5.54 1.85 -1.22
N THR A 118 -5.80 3.09 -1.57
CA THR A 118 -5.03 4.27 -1.20
C THR A 118 -5.79 5.06 -0.14
N GLY A 119 -5.08 5.91 0.60
CA GLY A 119 -5.70 6.80 1.60
C GLY A 119 -5.90 8.22 1.11
N ASP A 120 -5.80 8.42 -0.20
CA ASP A 120 -5.84 9.73 -0.82
C ASP A 120 -7.29 10.23 -0.91
N ILE A 121 -7.51 11.51 -0.59
CA ILE A 121 -8.83 12.12 -0.64
C ILE A 121 -9.03 12.72 -2.02
N GLU A 122 -9.75 11.98 -2.85
CA GLU A 122 -10.00 12.29 -4.24
C GLU A 122 -11.51 12.27 -4.50
N GLY A 123 -11.92 11.97 -5.72
CA GLY A 123 -13.32 11.72 -6.02
C GLY A 123 -13.37 10.64 -7.08
N THR A 124 -14.58 10.22 -7.47
CA THR A 124 -14.74 9.13 -8.44
C THR A 124 -13.82 9.26 -9.64
N GLU A 125 -12.99 8.24 -9.83
CA GLU A 125 -12.00 8.18 -10.88
C GLU A 125 -12.39 7.22 -11.98
N THR A 126 -11.74 7.36 -13.12
CA THR A 126 -11.88 6.44 -14.26
C THR A 126 -10.53 5.87 -14.67
N LEU A 127 -10.50 4.62 -15.09
CA LEU A 127 -9.31 3.92 -15.55
C LEU A 127 -9.57 3.25 -16.90
N ASP A 128 -8.80 3.62 -17.93
CA ASP A 128 -8.85 2.96 -19.24
C ASP A 128 -7.56 2.18 -19.52
N ILE A 129 -7.61 0.85 -19.54
CA ILE A 129 -6.48 -0.02 -19.83
C ILE A 129 -6.54 -0.55 -21.27
N THR A 130 -5.41 -0.49 -21.96
CA THR A 130 -5.21 -1.14 -23.26
C THR A 130 -3.96 -2.03 -23.24
N GLY A 131 -3.75 -2.81 -24.30
CA GLY A 131 -2.55 -3.62 -24.48
C GLY A 131 -1.60 -3.02 -25.51
N LYS A 132 -0.31 -3.01 -25.18
CA LYS A 132 0.78 -2.61 -26.07
C LYS A 132 1.73 -3.77 -26.30
N ALA A 133 1.73 -4.34 -27.51
CA ALA A 133 2.69 -5.36 -27.89
C ALA A 133 4.11 -4.77 -27.98
N ARG A 134 5.12 -5.43 -27.39
CA ARG A 134 6.52 -4.96 -27.41
C ARG A 134 7.18 -5.09 -28.78
N ALA A 135 6.87 -6.14 -29.53
CA ALA A 135 7.25 -6.34 -30.92
C ALA A 135 6.46 -7.52 -31.51
N ASN A 136 6.42 -7.62 -32.83
CA ASN A 136 6.01 -8.82 -33.55
C ASN A 136 4.58 -9.35 -33.28
N PHE A 137 3.68 -8.50 -32.79
CA PHE A 137 2.27 -8.83 -32.65
C PHE A 137 1.46 -7.57 -32.88
N ASN A 138 0.30 -7.73 -33.50
CA ASN A 138 -0.72 -6.68 -33.54
C ASN A 138 -1.68 -6.91 -32.39
N ILE A 139 -2.23 -5.84 -31.83
CA ILE A 139 -3.32 -5.91 -30.86
C ILE A 139 -4.61 -5.50 -31.57
N THR A 140 -5.65 -6.33 -31.51
CA THR A 140 -6.99 -5.89 -31.89
C THR A 140 -7.39 -4.73 -30.98
N PRO A 141 -7.93 -3.60 -31.50
CA PRO A 141 -8.35 -2.48 -30.67
C PRO A 141 -9.19 -2.94 -29.48
N TYR A 142 -8.72 -2.60 -28.28
CA TYR A 142 -9.30 -3.03 -27.01
C TYR A 142 -9.07 -1.94 -25.97
N THR A 143 -10.11 -1.65 -25.21
CA THR A 143 -10.04 -0.81 -24.02
C THR A 143 -10.91 -1.47 -22.97
N PHE A 144 -10.34 -1.72 -21.80
CA PHE A 144 -11.08 -2.00 -20.59
C PHE A 144 -11.26 -0.68 -19.85
N SER A 145 -12.50 -0.34 -19.50
CA SER A 145 -12.85 0.89 -18.79
C SER A 145 -13.47 0.54 -17.44
N ALA A 146 -12.95 1.13 -16.37
CA ALA A 146 -13.47 0.97 -15.02
C ALA A 146 -13.66 2.33 -14.32
N SER A 147 -14.52 2.33 -13.32
CA SER A 147 -14.69 3.40 -12.34
C SER A 147 -14.11 2.94 -10.99
N ILE A 148 -13.35 3.82 -10.34
CA ILE A 148 -12.91 3.65 -8.95
C ILE A 148 -13.73 4.66 -8.14
N GLU A 149 -14.53 4.16 -7.21
CA GLU A 149 -15.50 4.91 -6.42
C GLU A 149 -15.18 4.79 -4.94
N ASN A 150 -15.66 5.76 -4.16
CA ASN A 150 -15.60 5.77 -2.70
C ASN A 150 -14.18 5.52 -2.15
N ASP A 151 -13.39 6.58 -2.08
CA ASP A 151 -12.03 6.50 -1.57
C ASP A 151 -11.98 5.84 -0.18
N TYR A 152 -10.95 5.03 0.04
CA TYR A 152 -10.65 4.54 1.38
C TYR A 152 -10.02 5.68 2.18
N ILE A 153 -10.79 6.30 3.08
CA ILE A 153 -10.26 7.37 3.92
C ILE A 153 -10.29 6.91 5.37
N ASN A 154 -9.10 6.75 5.96
CA ASN A 154 -8.99 6.44 7.37
C ASN A 154 -9.37 7.66 8.22
N ASP A 155 -10.59 7.68 8.76
CA ASP A 155 -11.05 8.69 9.73
C ASP A 155 -10.71 8.30 11.19
N HIS A 156 -9.87 7.28 11.42
CA HIS A 156 -9.49 6.81 12.74
C HIS A 156 -8.06 7.24 13.13
N LEU A 157 -7.95 7.93 14.26
CA LEU A 157 -6.69 8.14 14.96
C LEU A 157 -6.52 7.05 16.03
N GLU A 158 -5.55 6.16 15.81
CA GLU A 158 -5.23 5.06 16.71
C GLU A 158 -4.30 5.51 17.83
N PHE A 159 -4.50 4.99 19.03
CA PHE A 159 -3.69 5.23 20.22
C PHE A 159 -3.17 3.93 20.82
N SER A 160 -1.96 3.99 21.37
CA SER A 160 -1.46 3.02 22.33
C SER A 160 -0.78 3.73 23.49
N THR A 161 -1.30 3.51 24.70
CA THR A 161 -0.87 4.14 25.94
C THR A 161 -0.35 3.07 26.88
N THR A 162 0.92 3.15 27.29
CA THR A 162 1.57 2.13 28.10
C THR A 162 2.30 2.74 29.29
N TRP A 163 2.17 2.11 30.46
CA TRP A 163 2.97 2.42 31.64
C TRP A 163 3.60 1.14 32.15
N SER A 164 4.90 1.19 32.41
CA SER A 164 5.64 0.02 32.89
C SER A 164 6.86 0.45 33.66
N GLY A 165 7.41 -0.46 34.46
CA GLY A 165 8.54 -0.20 35.33
C GLY A 165 8.19 -0.44 36.79
N SER A 166 9.15 -0.16 37.67
CA SER A 166 9.00 -0.41 39.09
C SER A 166 9.78 0.61 39.89
N TYR A 167 9.33 0.84 41.12
CA TYR A 167 10.02 1.69 42.08
C TYR A 167 10.25 0.95 43.39
N THR A 168 11.48 1.03 43.92
CA THR A 168 11.85 0.43 45.21
C THR A 168 12.11 1.52 46.23
N TYR A 169 11.48 1.42 47.40
CA TYR A 169 11.67 2.34 48.51
C TYR A 169 11.88 1.62 49.85
N GLU A 170 12.52 2.31 50.78
CA GLU A 170 12.80 1.80 52.13
C GLU A 170 11.65 2.09 53.08
N LEU A 171 11.25 1.09 53.86
CA LEU A 171 10.25 1.29 54.91
C LEU A 171 10.86 2.05 56.10
N SER A 172 10.07 2.97 56.68
CA SER A 172 10.48 3.84 57.79
C SER A 172 10.91 3.10 59.08
N THR A 173 10.64 1.79 59.16
CA THR A 173 11.03 0.91 60.28
C THR A 173 12.40 0.24 60.11
N GLY A 174 13.06 0.40 58.97
CA GLY A 174 14.44 -0.04 58.70
C GLY A 174 14.60 -1.53 58.35
N THR A 175 15.46 -1.80 57.35
CA THR A 175 15.92 -3.10 56.77
C THR A 175 14.99 -3.85 55.80
N ALA A 176 13.82 -3.32 55.46
CA ALA A 176 12.95 -3.93 54.45
C ALA A 176 12.65 -2.94 53.33
N GLU A 177 13.07 -3.31 52.12
CA GLU A 177 12.70 -2.65 50.87
C GLU A 177 11.31 -3.13 50.45
N ASN A 178 10.54 -2.22 49.85
CA ASN A 178 9.30 -2.55 49.15
C ASN A 178 9.42 -2.11 47.69
N THR A 179 9.05 -2.98 46.77
CA THR A 179 9.04 -2.69 45.33
C THR A 179 7.59 -2.64 44.86
N VAL A 180 7.21 -1.53 44.22
CA VAL A 180 5.92 -1.38 43.55
C VAL A 180 6.13 -1.50 42.05
N ASP A 181 5.20 -2.19 41.40
CA ASP A 181 5.14 -2.29 39.94
C ASP A 181 4.18 -1.21 39.44
N PHE A 182 4.63 -0.35 38.53
CA PHE A 182 3.81 0.70 37.94
C PHE A 182 2.58 0.15 37.22
N CYS A 183 2.70 -1.06 36.67
CA CYS A 183 1.61 -1.82 36.07
C CYS A 183 0.46 -2.12 37.06
N GLY A 184 0.66 -1.93 38.36
CA GLY A 184 -0.40 -2.02 39.35
C GLY A 184 -1.31 -0.78 39.44
N VAL A 185 -0.96 0.34 38.79
CA VAL A 185 -1.88 1.47 38.60
C VAL A 185 -2.79 1.13 37.43
N ASP A 186 -4.09 1.32 37.59
CA ASP A 186 -5.12 1.08 36.59
C ASP A 186 -5.52 2.43 35.97
N ILE A 187 -5.18 2.62 34.69
CA ILE A 187 -5.32 3.88 33.96
C ILE A 187 -6.18 3.63 32.73
N ASP A 188 -7.35 4.25 32.68
CA ASP A 188 -8.13 4.34 31.45
C ASP A 188 -7.72 5.60 30.68
N VAL A 189 -7.93 5.59 29.37
CA VAL A 189 -7.63 6.68 28.45
C VAL A 189 -8.94 7.14 27.83
N LEU A 190 -9.23 8.43 27.92
CA LEU A 190 -10.46 9.02 27.42
C LEU A 190 -10.15 10.17 26.47
N ALA A 191 -11.00 10.37 25.45
CA ALA A 191 -11.08 11.63 24.73
C ALA A 191 -12.20 12.48 25.32
N TYR A 192 -11.94 13.76 25.58
CA TYR A 192 -12.93 14.73 26.05
C TYR A 192 -13.14 15.82 25.00
N GLU A 193 -14.37 15.99 24.52
CA GLU A 193 -14.73 17.00 23.53
C GLU A 193 -15.06 18.34 24.18
N LEU A 194 -14.33 19.41 23.80
CA LEU A 194 -14.51 20.73 24.42
C LEU A 194 -15.87 21.35 24.10
N ALA A 195 -16.41 21.09 22.92
CA ALA A 195 -17.64 21.73 22.44
C ALA A 195 -18.89 21.24 23.17
N THR A 196 -18.97 19.93 23.45
CA THR A 196 -20.15 19.27 24.01
C THR A 196 -19.96 18.84 25.47
N GLY A 197 -18.72 18.65 25.90
CA GLY A 197 -18.37 18.04 27.18
C GLY A 197 -18.53 16.51 27.20
N ASN A 198 -18.62 15.88 26.04
CA ASN A 198 -18.73 14.42 25.92
C ASN A 198 -17.38 13.73 26.16
N TYR A 199 -17.46 12.50 26.65
CA TYR A 199 -16.32 11.60 26.80
C TYR A 199 -16.45 10.44 25.83
N TYR A 200 -15.33 10.03 25.25
CA TYR A 200 -15.19 8.86 24.40
C TYR A 200 -14.07 7.98 24.98
N ASP A 201 -14.28 6.67 24.97
CA ASP A 201 -13.32 5.71 25.49
C ASP A 201 -12.21 5.45 24.46
N LEU A 202 -10.94 5.54 24.87
CA LEU A 202 -9.75 5.23 24.06
C LEU A 202 -8.98 4.01 24.59
N GLY A 203 -9.53 3.33 25.59
CA GLY A 203 -8.96 2.15 26.21
C GLY A 203 -9.14 2.21 27.72
N GLY A 204 -9.69 1.15 28.29
CA GLY A 204 -9.89 0.99 29.73
C GLY A 204 -9.89 -0.48 30.12
N THR A 205 -8.78 -1.16 29.83
CA THR A 205 -8.51 -2.50 30.33
C THR A 205 -7.74 -2.43 31.64
N GLY A 206 -7.85 -3.48 32.47
CA GLY A 206 -6.98 -3.60 33.66
C GLY A 206 -5.54 -3.97 33.31
N SER A 207 -5.06 -3.65 32.11
CA SER A 207 -3.73 -3.98 31.59
C SER A 207 -2.90 -2.72 31.44
N CYS A 208 -1.59 -2.89 31.43
CA CYS A 208 -0.66 -1.75 31.50
C CYS A 208 -0.38 -1.13 30.13
N THR A 209 -1.11 -1.60 29.13
CA THR A 209 -1.16 -1.09 27.77
C THR A 209 -2.62 -1.01 27.37
N GLU A 210 -3.07 0.21 27.14
CA GLU A 210 -4.36 0.54 26.56
C GLU A 210 -4.22 0.84 25.08
N THR A 211 -5.19 0.36 24.30
CA THR A 211 -5.29 0.63 22.87
C THR A 211 -6.72 0.99 22.53
N GLY A 212 -6.89 1.98 21.66
CA GLY A 212 -8.19 2.39 21.17
C GLY A 212 -8.04 3.49 20.12
N SER A 213 -9.16 3.93 19.58
CA SER A 213 -9.14 4.90 18.49
C SER A 213 -10.25 5.93 18.57
N MET A 214 -10.00 7.07 17.94
CA MET A 214 -10.98 8.12 17.71
C MET A 214 -11.36 8.11 16.25
N GLY A 215 -12.60 7.75 15.92
CA GLY A 215 -13.13 7.88 14.56
C GLY A 215 -14.60 8.29 14.55
N GLU A 216 -15.07 8.76 13.39
CA GLU A 216 -16.46 9.24 13.18
C GLU A 216 -16.85 10.44 14.05
N LEU A 217 -15.85 11.15 14.59
CA LEU A 217 -16.07 12.29 15.45
C LEU A 217 -16.29 13.57 14.61
N PRO A 218 -17.08 14.54 15.12
CA PRO A 218 -17.20 15.84 14.48
C PRO A 218 -15.87 16.60 14.52
N ASP A 219 -15.69 17.54 13.59
CA ASP A 219 -14.60 18.50 13.65
C ASP A 219 -14.64 19.28 14.96
N GLY A 220 -13.47 19.48 15.57
CA GLY A 220 -13.39 20.16 16.86
C GLY A 220 -12.11 19.84 17.63
N ASP A 221 -12.08 20.38 18.85
CA ASP A 221 -10.98 20.20 19.79
C ASP A 221 -11.35 19.18 20.86
N TYR A 222 -10.39 18.32 21.17
CA TYR A 222 -10.48 17.27 22.17
C TYR A 222 -9.26 17.30 23.09
N TYR A 223 -9.40 16.77 24.30
CA TYR A 223 -8.28 16.42 25.17
C TYR A 223 -8.15 14.91 25.29
N VAL A 224 -6.93 14.39 25.25
CA VAL A 224 -6.62 13.06 25.76
C VAL A 224 -6.46 13.18 27.26
N LEU A 225 -7.22 12.38 28.00
CA LEU A 225 -7.22 12.32 29.44
C LEU A 225 -6.73 10.94 29.89
N LEU A 226 -5.88 10.93 30.92
CA LEU A 226 -5.62 9.75 31.72
C LEU A 226 -6.59 9.78 32.91
N TYR A 227 -7.43 8.77 33.01
CA TYR A 227 -8.34 8.56 34.12
C TYR A 227 -7.78 7.48 35.04
N ILE A 228 -7.48 7.84 36.28
CA ILE A 228 -6.95 6.90 37.26
C ILE A 228 -8.10 6.06 37.82
N TYR A 229 -8.42 4.96 37.14
CA TYR A 229 -9.48 4.05 37.59
C TYR A 229 -9.17 3.49 38.97
N GLY A 230 -7.91 3.08 39.18
CA GLY A 230 -7.42 2.51 40.44
C GLY A 230 -5.95 2.82 40.68
N ASN A 231 -5.58 3.18 41.92
CA ASN A 231 -4.19 3.33 42.31
C ASN A 231 -3.97 2.75 43.71
N PRO A 232 -3.52 1.49 43.82
CA PRO A 232 -3.29 0.85 45.11
C PRO A 232 -2.13 1.50 45.90
N TYR A 233 -1.33 2.35 45.25
CA TYR A 233 -0.13 2.95 45.81
C TYR A 233 -0.35 4.37 46.36
N ALA A 234 -1.51 5.00 46.09
CA ALA A 234 -1.80 6.40 46.45
C ALA A 234 -1.60 6.72 47.94
N THR A 235 -1.75 5.73 48.82
CA THR A 235 -1.64 5.87 50.28
C THR A 235 -0.25 5.57 50.84
N LEU A 236 0.71 5.13 50.02
CA LEU A 236 2.06 4.75 50.46
C LEU A 236 2.96 5.95 50.79
N GLY A 237 2.52 7.18 50.49
CA GLY A 237 3.29 8.40 50.70
C GLY A 237 4.49 8.55 49.77
N GLN A 238 4.53 7.77 48.68
CA GLN A 238 5.54 7.86 47.63
C GLN A 238 5.02 8.74 46.49
N THR A 239 5.89 9.55 45.89
CA THR A 239 5.54 10.49 44.82
C THR A 239 6.34 10.25 43.54
N GLU A 240 6.92 9.06 43.39
CA GLU A 240 7.66 8.71 42.18
C GLU A 240 6.75 8.82 40.95
N ILE A 241 7.31 9.30 39.84
CA ILE A 241 6.57 9.45 38.59
C ILE A 241 6.30 8.06 38.01
N VAL A 242 5.07 7.86 37.55
CA VAL A 242 4.69 6.71 36.72
C VAL A 242 4.75 7.19 35.27
N PRO A 243 5.80 6.85 34.51
CA PRO A 243 5.94 7.33 33.14
C PRO A 243 4.89 6.66 32.25
N VAL A 244 4.05 7.46 31.60
CA VAL A 244 3.00 6.99 30.69
C VAL A 244 3.40 7.32 29.26
N SER A 245 3.79 6.31 28.50
CA SER A 245 4.17 6.45 27.09
C SER A 245 2.93 6.37 26.21
N ILE A 246 2.69 7.39 25.40
CA ILE A 246 1.54 7.48 24.51
C ILE A 246 2.06 7.55 23.08
N SER A 247 1.56 6.68 22.22
CA SER A 247 1.83 6.67 20.79
C SER A 247 0.52 6.78 20.03
N TYR A 248 0.57 7.45 18.87
CA TYR A 248 -0.59 7.63 18.01
C TYR A 248 -0.19 7.57 16.55
N SER A 249 -1.13 7.12 15.72
CA SER A 249 -0.94 7.06 14.27
C SER A 249 -2.27 7.06 13.55
N GLN A 250 -2.26 7.62 12.34
CA GLN A 250 -3.35 7.55 11.40
C GLN A 250 -2.81 6.96 10.10
N GLU A 251 -3.34 5.81 9.68
CA GLU A 251 -2.98 5.15 8.43
C GLU A 251 -3.17 6.10 7.24
N HIS A 252 -2.21 6.13 6.30
CA HIS A 252 -2.17 6.99 5.11
C HIS A 252 -2.12 8.52 5.35
N PHE A 253 -2.01 8.97 6.59
CA PHE A 253 -1.75 10.37 6.91
C PHE A 253 -0.36 10.54 7.51
N ASP A 254 0.22 11.74 7.37
CA ASP A 254 1.48 12.11 8.05
C ASP A 254 1.32 12.27 9.58
N THR A 255 0.12 12.04 10.11
CA THR A 255 -0.20 12.12 11.54
C THR A 255 0.25 10.86 12.26
N SER A 256 1.46 10.91 12.81
CA SER A 256 1.96 9.91 13.75
C SER A 256 2.93 10.53 14.76
N GLY A 257 3.09 9.89 15.92
CA GLY A 257 4.01 10.37 16.94
C GLY A 257 3.96 9.58 18.23
N SER A 258 4.83 9.98 19.17
CA SER A 258 4.81 9.47 20.53
C SER A 258 5.38 10.49 21.50
N PHE A 259 4.93 10.43 22.75
CA PHE A 259 5.42 11.25 23.85
C PHE A 259 5.29 10.50 25.18
N VAL A 260 5.96 10.99 26.22
CA VAL A 260 5.84 10.46 27.59
C VAL A 260 5.21 11.54 28.46
N SER A 261 4.13 11.18 29.13
CA SER A 261 3.53 12.02 30.18
C SER A 261 4.12 11.67 31.54
N GLU A 262 4.45 12.70 32.30
CA GLU A 262 4.89 12.62 33.71
C GLU A 262 3.77 13.07 34.67
N ALA A 263 2.53 13.16 34.19
CA ALA A 263 1.39 13.67 34.98
C ALA A 263 0.96 12.71 36.11
N VAL A 264 1.25 11.42 35.99
CA VAL A 264 0.88 10.40 36.96
C VAL A 264 2.04 10.15 37.92
N THR A 265 1.73 10.05 39.21
CA THR A 265 2.67 9.67 40.26
C THR A 265 2.07 8.53 41.10
N LEU A 266 2.91 7.85 41.88
CA LEU A 266 2.44 6.87 42.86
C LEU A 266 1.44 7.45 43.87
N ALA A 267 1.42 8.77 44.08
CA ALA A 267 0.49 9.47 44.98
C ALA A 267 -0.79 9.96 44.29
N THR A 268 -0.92 9.83 42.95
CA THR A 268 -2.09 10.34 42.24
C THR A 268 -3.35 9.63 42.73
N PRO A 269 -4.38 10.36 43.19
CA PRO A 269 -5.61 9.74 43.71
C PRO A 269 -6.36 8.95 42.63
N GLU A 270 -7.14 7.97 43.10
CA GLU A 270 -8.17 7.35 42.27
C GLU A 270 -9.19 8.40 41.82
N GLN A 271 -9.79 8.16 40.66
CA GLN A 271 -10.80 9.00 40.03
C GLN A 271 -10.30 10.35 39.51
N GLU A 272 -8.98 10.57 39.50
CA GLU A 272 -8.38 11.78 38.96
C GLU A 272 -8.36 11.75 37.42
N LEU A 273 -8.60 12.90 36.79
CA LEU A 273 -8.52 13.11 35.35
C LEU A 273 -7.37 14.06 35.02
N LEU A 274 -6.41 13.59 34.22
CA LEU A 274 -5.20 14.32 33.87
C LEU A 274 -5.13 14.52 32.35
N ALA A 275 -5.19 15.77 31.89
CA ALA A 275 -5.03 16.06 30.47
C ALA A 275 -3.55 15.95 30.05
N VAL A 276 -3.30 15.22 28.96
CA VAL A 276 -1.93 14.90 28.50
C VAL A 276 -1.65 15.28 27.05
N ALA A 277 -2.69 15.47 26.24
CA ALA A 277 -2.57 16.02 24.90
C ALA A 277 -3.85 16.75 24.49
N GLN A 278 -3.73 17.73 23.60
CA GLN A 278 -4.83 18.30 22.84
C GLN A 278 -4.85 17.68 21.45
N ILE A 279 -6.04 17.38 20.94
CA ILE A 279 -6.29 16.91 19.58
C ILE A 279 -7.20 17.93 18.88
N THR A 280 -6.89 18.25 17.63
CA THR A 280 -7.81 19.00 16.75
C THR A 280 -8.13 18.14 15.54
N LYS A 281 -9.43 17.88 15.30
CA LYS A 281 -9.94 17.20 14.10
C LYS A 281 -10.47 18.24 13.11
N SER A 282 -10.05 18.13 11.85
CA SER A 282 -10.51 18.95 10.73
C SER A 282 -10.70 18.10 9.48
N GLY A 283 -11.95 17.76 9.15
CA GLY A 283 -12.27 16.72 8.20
C GLY A 283 -11.73 15.38 8.69
N TYR A 284 -10.87 14.76 7.87
CA TYR A 284 -10.17 13.51 8.19
C TYR A 284 -8.82 13.74 8.87
N ASN A 285 -8.31 14.97 8.91
CA ASN A 285 -6.98 15.23 9.48
C ASN A 285 -7.06 15.43 11.00
N PHE A 286 -6.17 14.75 11.72
CA PHE A 286 -5.95 14.99 13.14
C PHE A 286 -4.60 15.67 13.39
N THR A 287 -4.58 16.59 14.34
CA THR A 287 -3.34 17.15 14.90
C THR A 287 -3.28 16.83 16.38
N VAL A 288 -2.18 16.26 16.86
CA VAL A 288 -1.96 15.94 18.27
C VAL A 288 -0.85 16.83 18.84
N THR A 289 -1.14 17.51 19.94
CA THR A 289 -0.19 18.37 20.66
C THR A 289 -0.07 17.90 22.11
N PRO A 290 1.06 17.27 22.49
CA PRO A 290 1.32 16.91 23.89
C PRO A 290 1.32 18.14 24.82
N LEU A 291 0.87 17.97 26.06
CA LEU A 291 0.77 19.02 27.09
C LEU A 291 1.95 18.99 28.07
#